data_AF-A0A2E3P4N5-F1
#
_entry.id   AF-A0A2E3P4N5-F1
#
_cell.length_a   1.000
_cell.length_b   1.000
_cell.length_c   1.000
_cell.angle_alpha   90.00
_cell.angle_beta   90.00
_cell.angle_gamma   90.00
#
_symmetry.space_group_name_H-M   'P 1'
#
loop_
_entity.id
_entity.type
_entity.pdbx_description
1 polymer ?
#
loop_
_entity_poly.entity_id
_entity_poly.type
_entity_poly.pdbx_seq_one_letter_code
_entity_poly.pdbx_strand_id
1 'polypeptide(L)' 'MSAEDFLALGAETTAFVKAIEVDGKPVYGIFSAFGQPLGYAESFAVAQATVRQNDLEPFSVH' A
#
# COMPACT_ATOMS: atom_id res chain seq x y z
N MET A 1 2.24 15.28 -20.88
CA MET A 1 2.02 14.52 -19.65
C MET A 1 0.75 15.05 -19.02
N SER A 2 -0.33 14.27 -19.03
CA SER A 2 -1.63 14.66 -18.49
C SER A 2 -1.71 14.32 -17.00
N ALA A 3 -2.69 14.88 -16.29
CA ALA A 3 -2.92 14.54 -14.87
C ALA A 3 -3.16 13.03 -14.66
N GLU A 4 -3.75 12.36 -15.66
CA GLU A 4 -3.95 10.91 -15.69
C GLU A 4 -2.63 10.12 -15.82
N ASP A 5 -1.65 10.62 -16.59
CA ASP A 5 -0.30 10.04 -16.65
C ASP A 5 0.44 10.20 -15.31
N PHE A 6 0.25 11.34 -14.62
CA PHE A 6 0.83 11.56 -13.30
C PHE A 6 0.20 10.67 -12.22
N LEU A 7 -1.11 10.44 -12.31
CA LEU A 7 -1.82 9.47 -11.48
C LEU A 7 -1.34 8.04 -11.75
N ALA A 8 -1.13 7.66 -13.01
CA ALA A 8 -0.58 6.36 -13.37
C ALA A 8 0.86 6.18 -12.86
N LEU A 9 1.73 7.15 -13.07
CA LEU A 9 3.12 7.13 -12.57
C LEU A 9 3.20 7.07 -11.05
N GLY A 10 2.38 7.86 -10.36
CA GLY A 10 2.23 7.80 -8.90
C GLY A 10 1.63 6.48 -8.44
N ALA A 11 0.73 5.89 -9.21
CA ALA A 11 0.08 4.63 -8.89
C ALA A 11 0.96 3.39 -9.13
N GLU A 12 1.89 3.46 -10.06
CA GLU A 12 2.89 2.42 -10.31
C GLU A 12 3.96 2.37 -9.22
N THR A 13 4.20 3.50 -8.52
CA THR A 13 5.26 3.60 -7.52
C THR A 13 4.73 3.70 -6.09
N THR A 14 3.42 3.83 -5.85
CA THR A 14 2.87 4.07 -4.50
C THR A 14 1.97 2.93 -4.03
N ALA A 15 2.19 2.48 -2.80
CA ALA A 15 1.25 1.61 -2.10
C ALA A 15 0.76 2.25 -0.80
N PHE A 16 -0.51 2.03 -0.50
CA PHE A 16 -1.17 2.48 0.71
C PHE A 16 -1.16 1.39 1.76
N VAL A 17 -0.81 1.77 3.00
CA VAL A 17 -0.90 0.87 4.16
C VAL A 17 -2.04 1.35 5.06
N LYS A 18 -2.97 0.45 5.39
CA LYS A 18 -4.12 0.73 6.26
C LYS A 18 -4.33 -0.39 7.28
N ALA A 19 -4.68 -0.02 8.51
CA ALA A 19 -5.11 -1.00 9.52
C ALA A 19 -6.48 -1.59 9.13
N ILE A 20 -6.54 -2.91 9.04
CA ILE A 20 -7.73 -3.69 8.71
C ILE A 20 -7.87 -4.86 9.69
N GLU A 21 -9.05 -5.46 9.78
CA GLU A 21 -9.22 -6.74 10.44
C GLU A 21 -9.33 -7.86 9.40
N VAL A 22 -8.54 -8.91 9.59
CA VAL A 22 -8.64 -10.16 8.84
C VAL A 22 -8.83 -11.27 9.85
N ASP A 23 -9.92 -12.05 9.71
CA ASP A 23 -10.26 -13.16 10.63
C ASP A 23 -10.29 -12.74 12.12
N GLY A 24 -10.77 -11.52 12.41
CA GLY A 24 -10.85 -10.99 13.78
C GLY A 24 -9.50 -10.60 14.40
N LYS A 25 -8.43 -10.53 13.59
CA LYS A 25 -7.11 -10.06 14.02
C LYS A 25 -6.79 -8.72 13.35
N PRO A 26 -6.31 -7.71 14.11
CA PRO A 26 -5.85 -6.47 13.53
C PRO A 26 -4.55 -6.71 12.76
N VAL A 27 -4.57 -6.39 11.47
CA VAL A 27 -3.43 -6.49 10.56
C VAL A 27 -3.31 -5.20 9.74
N TYR A 28 -2.22 -5.06 9.01
CA TYR A 28 -2.00 -3.92 8.11
C TYR A 28 -2.12 -4.40 6.66
N GLY A 29 -3.17 -3.99 5.98
CA GLY A 29 -3.38 -4.24 4.56
C GLY A 29 -2.53 -3.31 3.70
N ILE A 30 -1.95 -3.86 2.65
CA ILE A 30 -1.19 -3.15 1.63
C ILE A 30 -2.05 -3.12 0.37
N PHE A 31 -2.30 -1.92 -0.15
CA PHE A 31 -3.14 -1.69 -1.31
C PHE A 31 -2.35 -0.93 -2.37
N SER A 32 -2.54 -1.27 -3.64
CA SER A 32 -2.07 -0.42 -4.73
C SER A 32 -2.81 0.92 -4.71
N ALA A 33 -2.30 1.91 -5.44
CA ALA A 33 -3.00 3.18 -5.57
C ALA A 33 -4.37 3.09 -6.28
N PHE A 34 -4.65 1.99 -6.98
CA PHE A 34 -5.97 1.68 -7.53
C PHE A 34 -6.89 0.97 -6.52
N GLY A 35 -6.44 0.80 -5.27
CA GLY A 35 -7.21 0.15 -4.21
C GLY A 35 -7.21 -1.38 -4.25
N GLN A 36 -6.44 -2.00 -5.16
CA GLN A 36 -6.34 -3.46 -5.23
C GLN A 36 -5.49 -3.98 -4.07
N PRO A 37 -5.94 -5.02 -3.34
CA PRO A 37 -5.16 -5.62 -2.27
C PRO A 37 -3.92 -6.32 -2.83
N LEU A 38 -2.75 -5.89 -2.37
CA LEU A 38 -1.46 -6.50 -2.73
C LEU A 38 -1.01 -7.50 -1.67
N GLY A 39 -1.42 -7.32 -0.42
CA GLY A 39 -1.10 -8.23 0.68
C GLY A 39 -1.50 -7.67 2.05
N TYR A 40 -1.09 -8.36 3.10
CA TYR A 40 -1.27 -7.95 4.48
C TYR A 40 -0.05 -8.32 5.33
N ALA A 41 0.20 -7.56 6.39
CA ALA A 41 1.29 -7.79 7.31
C ALA A 41 0.84 -7.64 8.76
N GLU A 42 1.51 -8.33 9.67
CA GLU A 42 1.19 -8.34 11.10
C GLU A 42 1.56 -7.02 11.80
N SER A 43 2.41 -6.20 11.19
CA SER A 43 2.78 -4.89 11.72
C SER A 43 2.99 -3.86 10.62
N PHE A 44 2.82 -2.59 10.98
CA PHE A 44 2.99 -1.46 10.08
C PHE A 44 4.43 -1.38 9.52
N ALA A 45 5.43 -1.72 10.34
CA ALA A 45 6.82 -1.74 9.91
C ALA A 45 7.09 -2.82 8.86
N VAL A 46 6.50 -4.01 9.04
CA VAL A 46 6.59 -5.10 8.05
C VAL A 46 5.85 -4.70 6.78
N ALA A 47 4.65 -4.10 6.88
CA ALA A 47 3.93 -3.60 5.72
C ALA A 47 4.77 -2.60 4.90
N GLN A 48 5.37 -1.61 5.57
CA GLN A 48 6.27 -0.65 4.91
C GLN A 48 7.51 -1.30 4.29
N ALA A 49 8.11 -2.29 4.96
CA ALA A 49 9.25 -3.01 4.43
C ALA A 49 8.86 -3.80 3.16
N THR A 50 7.69 -4.44 3.17
CA THR A 50 7.14 -5.15 2.00
C THR A 50 6.90 -4.20 0.83
N VAL A 51 6.35 -3.01 1.09
CA VAL A 51 6.17 -1.98 0.05
C VAL A 51 7.52 -1.60 -0.56
N ARG A 52 8.53 -1.27 0.27
CA ARG A 52 9.88 -0.92 -0.21
C ARG A 52 10.60 -2.08 -0.91
N GLN A 53 10.38 -3.32 -0.50
CA GLN A 53 10.94 -4.51 -1.17
C GLN A 53 10.41 -4.71 -2.59
N ASN A 54 9.25 -4.14 -2.91
CA ASN A 54 8.64 -4.21 -4.24
C ASN A 54 8.91 -2.91 -5.05
N ASP A 55 9.93 -2.14 -4.67
CA ASP A 55 10.27 -0.84 -5.30
C ASP A 55 9.12 0.19 -5.27
N LEU A 56 8.25 0.08 -4.26
CA LEU A 56 7.15 1.00 -4.02
C LEU A 56 7.45 1.92 -2.84
N GLU A 57 6.88 3.12 -2.88
CA GLU A 57 6.90 4.14 -1.85
C GLU A 57 5.68 3.96 -0.93
N PRO A 58 5.86 3.70 0.38
CA PRO A 58 4.75 3.52 1.30
C PRO A 58 4.14 4.86 1.72
N PHE A 59 2.86 5.05 1.40
CA PHE A 59 2.06 6.16 1.92
C PHE A 59 1.13 5.69 3.04
N SER A 60 1.27 6.29 4.21
CA SER A 60 0.40 6.01 5.35
C SER A 60 -0.80 6.94 5.28
N VAL A 61 -1.99 6.39 5.06
CA VAL A 61 -3.26 7.09 5.24
C VAL A 61 -3.72 6.83 6.68
N HIS A 62 -3.37 7.75 7.58
CA HIS A 62 -3.83 7.77 8.97
C HIS A 62 -5.28 8.28 9.04
#